data_AF-A0A848KPR9-F1
#
_entry.id   AF-A0A848KPR9-F1
#
_cell.length_a   1.000
_cell.length_b   1.000
_cell.length_c   1.000
_cell.angle_alpha   90.00
_cell.angle_beta   90.00
_cell.angle_gamma   90.00
#
_symmetry.space_group_name_H-M   'P 1'
#
loop_
_entity.id
_entity.type
_entity.pdbx_description
1 polymer ?
#
loop_
_entity_poly.entity_id
_entity_poly.type
_entity_poly.pdbx_seq_one_letter_code
_entity_poly.pdbx_strand_id
1 'polypeptide(L)'
;MTGSVDSLGVALACAVNCLSEEEWIAVCDSILHYTALTVHDVRREMGVVSKTVDRMLDKCDGRAMSGPESIARVRLRALGFDVRVQPAIGGAEHADLRIGSLILECDSKEHHLLDVQKANDCRRDRMTLKKGMMTMWFMAEELWTNWDGLVRDIRGVTYCDRHRRPYRPDLPA
;
A
#
# COMPACT_ATOMS: atom_id res chain seq x y z
N MET A 1 -26.56 -2.83 -17.83
CA MET A 1 -25.17 -3.02 -17.37
C MET A 1 -24.38 -3.51 -18.56
N THR A 2 -23.53 -2.66 -19.14
CA THR A 2 -22.58 -3.06 -20.17
C THR A 2 -21.50 -3.89 -19.49
N GLY A 3 -21.52 -5.21 -19.70
CA GLY A 3 -20.40 -6.07 -19.28
C GLY A 3 -19.10 -5.60 -19.93
N SER A 4 -17.96 -5.84 -19.29
CA SER A 4 -16.68 -5.62 -19.94
C SER A 4 -16.63 -6.41 -21.24
N VAL A 5 -15.98 -5.82 -22.27
CA VAL A 5 -15.86 -6.45 -23.59
C VAL A 5 -15.13 -7.79 -23.49
N ASP A 6 -14.11 -7.84 -22.63
CA ASP A 6 -13.33 -9.03 -22.32
C ASP A 6 -13.61 -9.56 -20.91
N SER A 7 -13.42 -10.86 -20.70
CA SER A 7 -13.45 -11.44 -19.35
C SER A 7 -12.29 -10.91 -18.49
N LEU A 8 -12.44 -10.97 -17.16
CA LEU A 8 -11.39 -10.55 -16.23
C LEU A 8 -10.06 -11.27 -16.48
N GLY A 9 -10.11 -12.59 -16.68
CA GLY A 9 -8.92 -13.40 -16.96
C GLY A 9 -8.18 -12.95 -18.22
N VAL A 10 -8.92 -12.67 -19.30
CA VAL A 10 -8.35 -12.18 -20.57
C VAL A 10 -7.73 -10.80 -20.37
N ALA A 11 -8.44 -9.88 -19.72
CA ALA A 11 -7.95 -8.53 -19.46
C ALA A 11 -6.65 -8.54 -18.63
N LEU A 12 -6.61 -9.35 -17.56
CA LEU A 12 -5.41 -9.49 -16.72
C LEU A 12 -4.25 -10.15 -17.47
N ALA A 13 -4.52 -11.17 -18.30
CA ALA A 13 -3.48 -11.81 -19.12
C ALA A 13 -2.88 -10.86 -20.15
N CYS A 14 -3.69 -9.99 -20.75
CA CYS A 14 -3.21 -8.91 -21.61
C CYS A 14 -2.35 -7.92 -20.80
N ALA A 15 -2.84 -7.50 -19.63
CA ALA A 15 -2.15 -6.54 -18.76
C ALA A 15 -0.77 -7.02 -18.30
N VAL A 16 -0.55 -8.33 -18.12
CA VAL A 16 0.77 -8.91 -17.80
C VAL A 16 1.85 -8.48 -18.79
N ASN A 17 1.50 -8.29 -20.07
CA ASN A 17 2.46 -7.92 -21.11
C ASN A 17 2.64 -6.41 -21.30
N CYS A 18 1.77 -5.61 -20.66
CA CYS A 18 1.75 -4.15 -20.83
C CYS A 18 2.25 -3.39 -19.59
N LEU A 19 2.17 -4.01 -18.42
CA LEU A 19 2.49 -3.39 -17.14
C LEU A 19 3.78 -3.96 -16.57
N SER A 20 4.47 -3.16 -15.77
CA SER A 20 5.49 -3.70 -14.87
C SER A 20 4.87 -4.63 -13.83
N GLU A 21 5.70 -5.45 -13.17
CA GLU A 21 5.26 -6.39 -12.15
C GLU A 21 4.45 -5.71 -11.04
N GLU A 22 4.93 -4.58 -10.53
CA GLU A 22 4.30 -3.85 -9.42
C GLU A 22 3.02 -3.13 -9.84
N GLU A 23 2.93 -2.61 -11.06
CA GLU A 23 1.71 -2.01 -11.60
C GLU A 23 0.64 -3.08 -11.82
N TRP A 24 1.02 -4.25 -12.32
CA TRP A 24 0.10 -5.36 -12.47
C TRP A 24 -0.43 -5.86 -11.12
N ILE A 25 0.44 -5.96 -10.11
CA ILE A 25 0.02 -6.27 -8.74
C ILE A 25 -0.93 -5.20 -8.21
N ALA A 26 -0.66 -3.91 -8.44
CA ALA A 26 -1.54 -2.81 -8.02
C ALA A 26 -2.94 -2.88 -8.67
N VAL A 27 -3.02 -3.29 -9.94
CA VAL A 27 -4.31 -3.57 -10.60
C VAL A 27 -5.04 -4.72 -9.92
N CYS A 28 -4.33 -5.81 -9.61
CA CYS A 28 -4.92 -6.94 -8.89
C CYS A 28 -5.40 -6.54 -7.49
N ASP A 29 -4.58 -5.81 -6.72
CA ASP A 29 -4.93 -5.29 -5.40
C ASP A 29 -6.21 -4.44 -5.47
N SER A 30 -6.34 -3.59 -6.49
CA SER A 30 -7.55 -2.80 -6.73
C SER A 30 -8.79 -3.66 -7.00
N ILE A 31 -8.65 -4.72 -7.81
CA ILE A 31 -9.75 -5.68 -8.04
C ILE A 31 -10.16 -6.34 -6.71
N LEU A 32 -9.19 -6.78 -5.92
CA LEU A 32 -9.45 -7.42 -4.62
C LEU A 32 -10.07 -6.45 -3.61
N HIS A 33 -9.71 -5.17 -3.67
CA HIS A 33 -10.22 -4.13 -2.76
C HIS A 33 -11.68 -3.75 -3.06
N TYR A 34 -12.00 -3.54 -4.35
CA TYR A 34 -13.32 -3.04 -4.76
C TYR A 34 -14.34 -4.13 -5.08
N THR A 35 -13.94 -5.40 -5.06
CA THR A 35 -14.83 -6.53 -5.36
C THR A 35 -14.80 -7.57 -4.24
N ALA A 36 -15.68 -8.58 -4.32
CA ALA A 36 -15.66 -9.73 -3.42
C ALA A 36 -14.66 -10.82 -3.86
N LEU A 37 -13.86 -10.58 -4.90
CA LEU A 37 -12.92 -11.57 -5.42
C LEU A 37 -11.73 -11.73 -4.49
N THR A 38 -11.31 -12.99 -4.31
CA THR A 38 -10.06 -13.33 -3.63
C THR A 38 -8.93 -13.56 -4.65
N VAL A 39 -7.68 -13.62 -4.17
CA VAL A 39 -6.53 -14.01 -5.02
C VAL A 39 -6.77 -15.38 -5.67
N HIS A 40 -7.45 -16.30 -4.97
CA HIS A 40 -7.82 -17.60 -5.51
C HIS A 40 -8.84 -17.47 -6.65
N ASP A 41 -9.82 -16.58 -6.54
CA ASP A 41 -10.77 -16.31 -7.61
C ASP A 41 -10.08 -15.71 -8.83
N VAL A 42 -9.22 -14.70 -8.63
CA VAL A 42 -8.42 -14.11 -9.73
C VAL A 42 -7.56 -15.17 -10.41
N ARG A 43 -6.88 -16.03 -9.64
CA ARG A 43 -6.09 -17.15 -10.18
C ARG A 43 -6.96 -18.11 -11.00
N ARG A 44 -8.18 -18.42 -10.54
CA ARG A 44 -9.13 -19.27 -11.27
C ARG A 44 -9.58 -18.62 -12.58
N GLU A 45 -9.90 -17.32 -12.56
CA GLU A 45 -10.31 -16.57 -13.76
C GLU A 45 -9.19 -16.52 -14.81
N MET A 46 -7.93 -16.42 -14.38
CA MET A 46 -6.77 -16.43 -15.29
C MET A 46 -6.40 -17.82 -15.83
N GLY A 47 -6.88 -18.89 -15.19
CA GLY A 47 -6.58 -20.27 -15.60
C GLY A 47 -5.10 -20.63 -15.43
N VAL A 48 -4.49 -21.24 -16.46
CA VAL A 48 -3.08 -21.65 -16.42
C VAL A 48 -2.19 -20.45 -16.71
N VAL A 49 -1.43 -20.04 -15.70
CA VAL A 49 -0.49 -18.91 -15.79
C VAL A 49 0.97 -19.37 -15.70
N SER A 50 1.90 -18.50 -16.10
CA SER A 50 3.33 -18.78 -15.93
C SER A 50 3.72 -18.76 -14.44
N LYS A 51 4.82 -19.43 -14.08
CA LYS A 51 5.39 -19.38 -12.71
C LYS A 51 5.71 -17.95 -12.25
N THR A 52 5.99 -17.04 -13.18
CA THR A 52 6.24 -15.64 -12.85
C THR A 52 4.95 -14.96 -12.42
N VAL A 53 3.88 -15.08 -13.20
CA VAL A 53 2.56 -14.52 -12.86
C VAL A 53 2.01 -15.12 -11.57
N ASP A 54 2.20 -16.42 -11.34
CA ASP A 54 1.78 -17.07 -10.10
C ASP A 54 2.48 -16.47 -8.86
N ARG A 55 3.78 -16.17 -8.95
CA ARG A 55 4.52 -15.45 -7.89
C ARG A 55 4.06 -14.00 -7.72
N MET A 56 3.55 -13.37 -8.77
CA MET A 56 2.97 -12.02 -8.70
C MET A 56 1.64 -12.05 -7.96
N LEU A 57 0.80 -13.06 -8.22
CA LEU A 57 -0.44 -13.31 -7.48
C LEU A 57 -0.18 -13.51 -5.97
N ASP A 58 0.88 -14.24 -5.60
CA ASP A 58 1.26 -14.43 -4.20
C ASP A 58 1.66 -13.12 -3.48
N LYS A 59 2.02 -12.09 -4.25
CA LYS A 59 2.32 -10.76 -3.72
C LYS A 59 1.08 -9.87 -3.61
N CYS A 60 -0.09 -10.26 -4.13
CA CYS A 60 -1.30 -9.43 -4.06
C CYS A 60 -1.86 -9.34 -2.63
N ASP A 61 -2.44 -8.20 -2.27
CA ASP A 61 -3.02 -7.88 -0.96
C ASP A 61 -4.08 -6.77 -1.11
N GLY A 62 -5.36 -7.15 -1.24
CA GLY A 62 -6.48 -6.23 -1.45
C GLY A 62 -6.79 -5.27 -0.28
N ARG A 63 -5.96 -5.26 0.76
CA ARG A 63 -6.04 -4.22 1.79
C ARG A 63 -5.49 -2.89 1.33
N ALA A 64 -4.53 -2.87 0.40
CA ALA A 64 -4.04 -1.60 -0.15
C ALA A 64 -5.21 -0.87 -0.83
N MET A 65 -5.41 0.40 -0.50
CA MET A 65 -6.58 1.17 -0.96
C MET A 65 -6.29 1.99 -2.21
N SER A 66 -5.03 2.03 -2.65
CA SER A 66 -4.60 2.71 -3.85
C SER A 66 -3.45 1.99 -4.58
N GLY A 67 -3.29 2.31 -5.86
CA GLY A 67 -2.17 1.81 -6.68
C GLY A 67 -0.80 2.21 -6.13
N PRO A 68 -0.56 3.48 -5.78
CA PRO A 68 0.69 3.90 -5.13
C PRO A 68 1.02 3.16 -3.83
N GLU A 69 0.02 2.92 -2.94
CA GLU A 69 0.22 2.10 -1.74
C GLU A 69 0.69 0.68 -2.08
N SER A 70 0.06 0.08 -3.09
CA SER A 70 0.39 -1.28 -3.56
C SER A 70 1.82 -1.36 -4.08
N ILE A 71 2.23 -0.38 -4.89
CA ILE A 71 3.59 -0.28 -5.45
C ILE A 71 4.61 -0.06 -4.34
N ALA A 72 4.37 0.90 -3.43
CA ALA A 72 5.24 1.16 -2.28
C ALA A 72 5.43 -0.11 -1.44
N ARG A 73 4.34 -0.82 -1.13
CA ARG A 73 4.36 -2.11 -0.41
C ARG A 73 5.23 -3.16 -1.10
N VAL A 74 5.03 -3.39 -2.40
CA VAL A 74 5.78 -4.39 -3.18
C VAL A 74 7.28 -4.07 -3.15
N ARG A 75 7.64 -2.82 -3.44
CA ARG A 75 9.04 -2.39 -3.45
C ARG A 75 9.69 -2.46 -2.07
N LEU A 76 9.01 -2.00 -1.02
CA LEU A 76 9.53 -2.05 0.36
C LEU A 76 9.71 -3.49 0.85
N ARG A 77 8.78 -4.41 0.52
CA ARG A 77 8.95 -5.83 0.83
C ARG A 77 10.12 -6.46 0.06
N ALA A 78 10.35 -6.05 -1.19
CA ALA A 78 11.53 -6.48 -1.96
C ALA A 78 12.85 -6.01 -1.33
N LEU A 79 12.83 -4.92 -0.57
CA LEU A 79 13.97 -4.44 0.22
C LEU A 79 14.12 -5.12 1.60
N GLY A 80 13.25 -6.07 1.93
CA GLY A 80 13.32 -6.86 3.16
C GLY A 80 12.62 -6.24 4.38
N PHE A 81 11.83 -5.17 4.21
CA PHE A 81 11.03 -4.61 5.30
C PHE A 81 9.81 -5.48 5.63
N ASP A 82 9.48 -5.66 6.92
CA ASP A 82 8.18 -6.19 7.35
C ASP A 82 7.12 -5.09 7.23
N VAL A 83 6.49 -5.02 6.05
CA VAL A 83 5.46 -4.03 5.74
C VAL A 83 4.08 -4.56 6.08
N ARG A 84 3.41 -3.87 7.01
CA ARG A 84 2.00 -4.04 7.33
C ARG A 84 1.16 -3.07 6.51
N VAL A 85 0.10 -3.57 5.90
CA VAL A 85 -0.83 -2.81 5.02
C VAL A 85 -2.08 -2.49 5.80
N GLN A 86 -2.57 -1.26 5.69
CA GLN A 86 -3.73 -0.75 6.41
C GLN A 86 -3.74 -1.12 7.91
N PRO A 87 -2.63 -0.92 8.66
CA PRO A 87 -2.61 -1.18 10.09
C PRO A 87 -3.52 -0.21 10.85
N ALA A 88 -4.22 -0.72 11.86
CA ALA A 88 -4.97 0.11 12.79
C ALA A 88 -4.03 1.06 13.56
N ILE A 89 -4.40 2.34 13.64
CA ILE A 89 -3.65 3.39 14.34
C ILE A 89 -4.41 3.96 15.55
N GLY A 90 -5.68 3.60 15.70
CA GLY A 90 -6.51 3.98 16.85
C GLY A 90 -7.97 4.17 16.47
N GLY A 91 -8.88 3.80 17.38
CA GLY A 91 -10.30 3.82 17.06
C GLY A 91 -10.59 2.93 15.85
N ALA A 92 -11.25 3.50 14.84
CA ALA A 92 -11.54 2.83 13.57
C ALA A 92 -10.59 3.26 12.43
N GLU A 93 -9.49 3.96 12.75
CA GLU A 93 -8.61 4.56 11.75
C GLU A 93 -7.44 3.66 11.40
N HIS A 94 -7.04 3.73 10.14
CA HIS A 94 -5.95 2.97 9.55
C HIS A 94 -5.01 3.91 8.81
N ALA A 95 -3.72 3.62 8.89
CA ALA A 95 -2.70 4.27 8.05
C ALA A 95 -2.41 3.39 6.84
N ASP A 96 -1.77 3.92 5.81
CA ASP A 96 -1.52 3.18 4.57
C ASP A 96 -0.58 1.99 4.78
N LEU A 97 0.63 2.26 5.25
CA LEU A 97 1.67 1.25 5.48
C LEU A 97 2.37 1.47 6.82
N ARG A 98 3.00 0.41 7.34
CA ARG A 98 3.84 0.49 8.55
C ARG A 98 4.99 -0.49 8.55
N ILE A 99 6.12 -0.03 9.08
CA ILE A 99 7.34 -0.78 9.37
C ILE A 99 7.68 -0.57 10.86
N GLY A 100 7.38 -1.54 11.72
CA GLY A 100 7.52 -1.36 13.17
C GLY A 100 6.59 -0.25 13.72
N SER A 101 7.16 0.80 14.30
CA SER A 101 6.43 2.01 14.75
C SER A 101 6.46 3.16 13.73
N LEU A 102 7.12 2.99 12.58
CA LEU A 102 7.10 3.96 11.47
C LEU A 102 5.89 3.70 10.57
N ILE A 103 4.96 4.64 10.56
CA ILE A 103 3.86 4.77 9.62
C ILE A 103 4.38 5.47 8.36
N LEU A 104 3.97 4.97 7.19
CA LEU A 104 4.17 5.63 5.91
C LEU A 104 2.79 5.96 5.34
N GLU A 105 2.51 7.24 5.09
CA GLU A 105 1.27 7.70 4.47
C GLU A 105 1.59 8.19 3.05
N CYS A 106 0.82 7.70 2.08
CA CYS A 106 0.99 8.03 0.67
C CYS A 106 0.02 9.13 0.29
N ASP A 107 0.55 10.27 -0.17
CA ASP A 107 -0.27 11.39 -0.59
C ASP A 107 -0.34 11.51 -2.11
N SER A 108 -1.49 11.94 -2.62
CA SER A 108 -1.68 12.23 -4.04
C SER A 108 -2.16 13.66 -4.22
N LYS A 109 -1.63 14.34 -5.24
CA LYS A 109 -1.98 15.74 -5.54
C LYS A 109 -3.48 15.95 -5.78
N GLU A 110 -4.20 14.89 -6.16
CA GLU A 110 -5.65 14.93 -6.45
C GLU A 110 -6.51 14.99 -5.18
N HIS A 111 -5.97 14.64 -4.01
CA HIS A 111 -6.72 14.62 -2.74
C HIS A 111 -6.61 15.89 -1.89
N HIS A 112 -6.01 16.96 -2.40
CA HIS A 112 -5.62 18.13 -1.61
C HIS A 112 -6.47 19.37 -1.82
N LEU A 113 -7.75 19.40 -1.42
CA LEU A 113 -8.52 20.65 -1.57
C LEU A 113 -9.52 21.02 -0.46
N LEU A 114 -9.56 20.37 0.71
CA LEU A 114 -10.45 20.80 1.80
C LEU A 114 -9.72 21.00 3.13
N ASP A 115 -9.92 22.15 3.79
CA ASP A 115 -9.36 22.46 5.12
C ASP A 115 -9.70 21.41 6.18
N VAL A 116 -10.83 20.72 6.01
CA VAL A 116 -11.26 19.60 6.86
C VAL A 116 -10.28 18.42 6.79
N GLN A 117 -9.71 18.12 5.62
CA GLN A 117 -8.75 17.03 5.47
C GLN A 117 -7.47 17.36 6.24
N LYS A 118 -6.93 18.57 6.05
CA LYS A 118 -5.75 19.05 6.79
C LYS A 118 -5.95 18.98 8.31
N ALA A 119 -7.10 19.43 8.79
CA ALA A 119 -7.44 19.36 10.22
C ALA A 119 -7.49 17.91 10.73
N ASN A 120 -8.01 16.98 9.91
CA ASN A 120 -8.05 15.57 10.24
C ASN A 120 -6.65 14.94 10.26
N ASP A 121 -5.80 15.25 9.29
CA ASP A 121 -4.42 14.74 9.23
C ASP A 121 -3.61 15.24 10.42
N CYS A 122 -3.76 16.53 10.78
CA CYS A 122 -3.15 17.09 11.98
C CYS A 122 -3.64 16.44 13.29
N ARG A 123 -4.90 15.99 13.34
CA ARG A 123 -5.43 15.23 14.47
C ARG A 123 -4.84 13.82 14.49
N ARG A 124 -4.78 13.14 13.33
CA ARG A 124 -4.20 11.81 13.18
C ARG A 124 -2.74 11.76 13.60
N ASP A 125 -1.92 12.70 13.12
CA ASP A 125 -0.49 12.75 13.45
C ASP A 125 -0.24 13.00 14.95
N ARG A 126 -1.05 13.85 15.60
CA ARG A 126 -0.98 14.03 17.06
C ARG A 126 -1.40 12.77 17.80
N MET A 127 -2.39 12.05 17.31
CA MET A 127 -2.86 10.81 17.92
C MET A 127 -1.79 9.72 17.86
N THR A 128 -1.19 9.49 16.68
CA THR A 128 -0.15 8.47 16.48
C THR A 128 1.14 8.81 17.23
N LEU A 129 1.50 10.09 17.30
CA LEU A 129 2.66 10.56 18.06
C LEU A 129 2.53 10.23 19.57
N LYS A 130 1.36 10.47 20.18
CA LYS A 130 1.09 10.10 21.59
C LYS A 130 1.27 8.60 21.85
N LYS A 131 1.06 7.78 20.82
CA LYS A 131 1.21 6.32 20.89
C LYS A 131 2.65 5.86 20.68
N GLY A 132 3.59 6.76 20.43
CA GLY A 132 4.98 6.43 20.13
C GLY A 132 5.21 5.94 18.70
N MET A 133 4.27 6.26 17.79
CA MET A 133 4.40 6.00 16.36
C MET A 133 4.96 7.26 15.67
N MET A 134 5.69 7.06 14.58
CA MET A 134 6.25 8.14 13.76
C MET A 134 5.57 8.09 12.39
N THR A 135 5.11 9.22 11.87
CA THR A 135 4.56 9.29 10.50
C THR A 135 5.62 9.87 9.56
N MET A 136 5.79 9.24 8.40
CA MET A 136 6.50 9.81 7.26
C MET A 136 5.52 9.87 6.08
N TRP A 137 5.22 11.07 5.64
CA TRP A 137 4.44 11.32 4.44
C TRP A 137 5.36 11.26 3.22
N PHE A 138 4.87 10.71 2.11
CA PHE A 138 5.55 10.77 0.82
C PHE A 138 4.53 10.98 -0.29
N MET A 139 4.92 11.68 -1.36
CA MET A 139 4.05 11.87 -2.50
C MET A 139 4.11 10.62 -3.39
N ALA A 140 2.96 10.18 -3.91
CA ALA A 140 2.89 9.05 -4.83
C ALA A 140 3.89 9.17 -5.99
N GLU A 141 4.05 10.38 -6.54
CA GLU A 141 4.99 10.70 -7.63
C GLU A 141 6.45 10.33 -7.29
N GLU A 142 6.85 10.37 -6.02
CA GLU A 142 8.21 10.02 -5.58
C GLU A 142 8.53 8.55 -5.80
N LEU A 143 7.53 7.66 -5.88
CA LEU A 143 7.75 6.27 -6.25
C LEU A 143 8.39 6.15 -7.63
N TRP A 144 8.06 7.01 -8.58
CA TRP A 144 8.64 6.97 -9.92
C TRP A 144 9.80 7.95 -10.09
N THR A 145 9.75 9.10 -9.42
CA THR A 145 10.70 10.20 -9.64
C THR A 145 11.88 10.22 -8.67
N ASN A 146 11.72 9.67 -7.46
CA ASN A 146 12.71 9.80 -6.38
C ASN A 146 12.73 8.59 -5.43
N TRP A 147 12.59 7.38 -5.97
CA TRP A 147 12.52 6.15 -5.16
C TRP A 147 13.74 5.98 -4.24
N ASP A 148 14.94 6.21 -4.76
CA ASP A 148 16.17 6.07 -3.98
C ASP A 148 16.27 7.10 -2.84
N GLY A 149 15.70 8.30 -3.04
CA GLY A 149 15.57 9.31 -2.00
C GLY A 149 14.65 8.84 -0.88
N LEU A 150 13.44 8.41 -1.23
CA LEU A 150 12.47 7.88 -0.26
C LEU A 150 13.03 6.69 0.53
N VAL A 151 13.70 5.74 -0.14
CA VAL A 151 14.35 4.61 0.52
C VAL A 151 15.44 5.06 1.48
N ARG A 152 16.23 6.08 1.12
CA ARG A 152 17.27 6.65 1.98
C ARG A 152 16.68 7.23 3.26
N ASP A 153 15.55 7.94 3.14
CA ASP A 153 14.89 8.56 4.29
C ASP A 153 14.27 7.50 5.22
N ILE A 154 13.58 6.51 4.66
CA ILE A 154 13.05 5.36 5.41
C ILE A 154 14.20 4.62 6.12
N ARG A 155 15.33 4.42 5.43
CA ARG A 155 16.55 3.83 6.01
C ARG A 155 17.17 4.67 7.11
N GLY A 156 17.16 5.99 7.00
CA GLY A 156 17.63 6.89 8.07
C GLY A 156 16.90 6.67 9.39
N VAL A 157 15.59 6.40 9.33
CA VAL A 157 14.79 6.06 10.52
C VAL A 157 15.00 4.60 10.95
N THR A 158 15.07 3.68 9.99
CA THR A 158 15.08 2.25 10.30
C THR A 158 16.44 1.71 10.73
N TYR A 159 17.56 2.21 10.20
CA TYR A 159 18.91 1.79 10.57
C TYR A 159 19.28 2.07 12.03
N CYS A 160 18.72 3.12 12.62
CA CYS A 160 18.94 3.44 14.03
C CYS A 160 18.00 2.66 14.98
N ASP A 161 17.27 1.66 14.47
CA ASP A 161 16.24 0.90 15.17
C ASP A 161 15.17 1.76 15.87
N ARG A 162 15.00 3.04 15.47
CA ARG A 162 13.98 3.93 16.04
C ARG A 162 12.58 3.38 15.81
N HIS A 163 12.36 2.77 14.65
CA HIS A 163 11.13 2.07 14.28
C HIS A 163 10.85 0.82 15.11
N ARG A 164 11.81 0.30 15.89
CA ARG A 164 11.61 -0.88 16.76
C ARG A 164 11.24 -0.51 18.19
N ARG A 165 11.24 0.78 18.52
CA ARG A 165 10.81 1.24 19.85
C ARG A 165 9.37 0.79 20.10
N PRO A 166 9.04 0.33 21.32
CA PRO A 166 7.67 -0.02 21.67
C PRO A 166 6.73 1.17 21.44
N TYR A 167 5.59 0.90 20.81
CA TYR A 167 4.48 1.82 20.65
C TYR A 167 3.24 1.22 21.31
N ARG A 168 2.24 2.04 21.62
CA ARG A 168 1.05 1.64 22.40
C ARG A 168 -0.22 1.82 21.54
N PRO A 169 -0.59 0.83 20.73
CA PRO A 169 -1.75 0.94 19.83
C PRO A 169 -3.07 1.17 20.59
N ASP A 170 -3.19 0.58 21.78
CA ASP A 170 -4.41 0.57 22.59
C ASP A 170 -4.58 1.81 23.48
N LEU A 171 -3.65 2.78 23.42
CA LEU A 171 -3.85 4.05 24.11
C LEU A 171 -5.09 4.77 23.55
N PRO A 172 -5.96 5.32 24.41
CA PRO A 172 -7.10 6.12 23.97
C PRO A 172 -6.65 7.27 23.06
N ALA A 173 -7.49 7.58 22.06
CA ALA A 173 -7.27 8.68 21.12
C ALA A 173 -7.29 10.04 21.83
#